data_AF-A0A6G4QUK4-F1
#
_entry.id   AF-A0A6G4QUK4-F1
#
_cell.length_a   1.000
_cell.length_b   1.000
_cell.length_c   1.000
_cell.angle_alpha   90.00
_cell.angle_beta   90.00
_cell.angle_gamma   90.00
#
_symmetry.space_group_name_H-M   'P 1'
#
loop_
_entity.id
_entity.type
_entity.pdbx_description
1 polymer ?
#
loop_
_entity_poly.entity_id
_entity_poly.type
_entity_poly.pdbx_seq_one_letter_code
_entity_poly.pdbx_strand_id
1 'polypeptide(L)'
;MTSPPVTPDGRYIVVRGRLWRRSNPDLPPARRQTLIEQLMTARRAVRWARAAGDGAALAAARAEVQAAKVELGERGAVWWADGAPDLTRRLAKTTPYADWWAAQGGG
;
A
#
# COMPACT_ATOMS: atom_id res chain seq x y z
N MET A 1 12.52 -12.87 -6.69
CA MET A 1 11.13 -12.37 -6.60
C MET A 1 10.98 -11.27 -7.64
N THR A 2 10.08 -11.41 -8.60
CA THR A 2 9.84 -10.38 -9.62
C THR A 2 9.13 -9.20 -8.98
N SER A 3 9.64 -7.98 -9.19
CA SER A 3 8.96 -6.78 -8.75
C SER A 3 7.58 -6.68 -9.41
N PRO A 4 6.52 -6.34 -8.66
CA PRO A 4 5.20 -6.19 -9.25
C PRO A 4 5.20 -5.05 -10.28
N PRO A 5 4.44 -5.16 -11.38
CA PRO A 5 4.31 -4.10 -12.36
C PRO A 5 3.81 -2.80 -11.72
N VAL A 6 4.34 -1.67 -12.18
CA VAL A 6 4.01 -0.33 -11.72
C VAL A 6 3.23 0.39 -12.82
N THR A 7 2.13 1.05 -12.47
CA THR A 7 1.34 1.83 -13.44
C THR A 7 2.19 2.93 -14.11
N PRO A 8 1.86 3.37 -15.34
CA PRO A 8 2.64 4.37 -16.07
C PRO A 8 2.87 5.69 -15.31
N ASP A 9 1.89 6.09 -14.50
CA ASP A 9 1.94 7.27 -13.64
C ASP A 9 2.66 7.05 -12.30
N GLY A 10 3.16 5.85 -12.05
CA GLY A 10 3.87 5.50 -10.84
C GLY A 10 3.01 5.38 -9.58
N ARG A 11 1.67 5.54 -9.66
CA ARG A 11 0.78 5.61 -8.48
C ARG A 11 0.51 4.27 -7.82
N TYR A 12 0.52 3.19 -8.59
CA TYR A 12 0.11 1.87 -8.13
C TYR A 12 1.12 0.80 -8.52
N ILE A 13 1.19 -0.25 -7.69
CA ILE A 13 1.67 -1.57 -8.10
C ILE A 13 0.49 -2.49 -8.36
N VAL A 14 0.68 -3.52 -9.20
CA VAL A 14 -0.33 -4.56 -9.43
C VAL A 14 0.08 -5.85 -8.73
N VAL A 15 -0.75 -6.32 -7.80
CA VAL A 15 -0.58 -7.60 -7.11
C VAL A 15 -1.84 -8.44 -7.30
N ARG A 16 -1.71 -9.60 -7.96
CA ARG A 16 -2.83 -10.49 -8.30
C ARG A 16 -3.97 -9.74 -9.02
N GLY A 17 -3.60 -8.96 -10.04
CA GLY A 17 -4.50 -8.14 -10.84
C GLY A 17 -5.15 -6.94 -10.12
N ARG A 18 -4.82 -6.69 -8.85
CA ARG A 18 -5.36 -5.57 -8.06
C ARG A 18 -4.34 -4.46 -7.89
N LEU A 19 -4.80 -3.22 -7.99
CA LEU A 19 -4.02 -2.03 -7.73
C LEU A 19 -3.76 -1.87 -6.23
N TRP A 20 -2.53 -1.55 -5.87
CA TRP A 20 -2.15 -1.13 -4.52
C TRP A 20 -1.35 0.15 -4.61
N ARG A 21 -1.87 1.19 -3.96
CA ARG A 21 -1.25 2.52 -3.97
C ARG A 21 0.15 2.44 -3.40
N ARG A 22 1.11 3.04 -4.11
CA ARG A 22 2.51 3.12 -3.68
C ARG A 22 2.67 4.15 -2.58
N SER A 23 3.73 3.97 -1.79
CA SER A 23 4.17 5.00 -0.86
C SER A 23 4.46 6.30 -1.63
N ASN A 24 4.20 7.44 -1.01
CA ASN A 24 4.45 8.75 -1.58
C ASN A 24 5.96 8.87 -1.93
N PRO A 25 6.30 9.07 -3.22
CA PRO A 25 7.70 9.17 -3.65
C PRO A 25 8.40 10.43 -3.12
N ASP A 26 7.63 11.46 -2.75
CA ASP A 26 8.16 12.75 -2.28
C ASP A 26 8.50 12.75 -0.79
N LEU A 27 8.33 11.61 -0.10
CA LEU A 27 8.76 11.48 1.29
C LEU A 27 10.29 11.55 1.40
N PRO A 28 10.85 12.37 2.31
CA PRO A 28 12.28 12.37 2.59
C PRO A 28 12.77 10.94 2.90
N PRO A 29 13.92 10.49 2.37
CA PRO A 29 14.38 9.11 2.53
C PRO A 29 14.44 8.65 3.98
N ALA A 30 14.92 9.51 4.89
CA ALA A 30 14.97 9.22 6.31
C ALA A 30 13.57 9.02 6.92
N ARG A 31 12.61 9.89 6.59
CA ARG A 31 11.21 9.75 7.05
C ARG A 31 10.58 8.48 6.50
N ARG A 32 10.79 8.19 5.22
CA ARG A 32 10.31 6.95 4.59
C ARG A 32 10.86 5.72 5.29
N GLN A 33 12.16 5.71 5.62
CA GLN A 33 12.79 4.60 6.32
C GLN A 33 12.20 4.39 7.73
N THR A 34 12.05 5.47 8.51
CA THR A 34 11.40 5.40 9.84
C THR A 34 9.99 4.83 9.75
N LEU A 35 9.18 5.25 8.78
CA LEU A 35 7.83 4.74 8.60
C LEU A 35 7.79 3.27 8.19
N ILE A 36 8.75 2.82 7.36
CA ILE A 36 8.91 1.39 7.02
C ILE A 36 9.25 0.59 8.29
N GLU A 37 10.15 1.07 9.13
CA GLU A 37 10.51 0.41 10.39
C GLU A 37 9.32 0.30 11.34
N GLN A 38 8.57 1.40 11.51
CA GLN A 38 7.33 1.43 12.30
C GLN A 38 6.32 0.42 11.76
N LEU A 39 6.10 0.39 10.44
CA LEU A 39 5.20 -0.56 9.80
C LEU A 39 5.62 -2.02 10.04
N MET A 40 6.92 -2.33 9.98
CA MET A 40 7.42 -3.68 10.24
C MET A 40 7.29 -4.06 11.71
N THR A 41 7.54 -3.13 12.63
CA THR A 41 7.31 -3.33 14.07
C THR A 41 5.84 -3.62 14.37
N ALA A 42 4.92 -2.80 13.86
CA ALA A 42 3.49 -3.00 14.05
C ALA A 42 3.00 -4.33 13.45
N ARG A 43 3.51 -4.74 12.28
CA ARG A 43 3.22 -6.06 11.69
C ARG A 43 3.68 -7.23 12.55
N ARG A 44 4.84 -7.11 13.21
CA ARG A 44 5.30 -8.12 14.18
C ARG A 44 4.38 -8.16 15.40
N ALA A 45 3.99 -7.01 15.93
CA ALA A 45 3.05 -6.92 17.04
C ALA A 45 1.70 -7.57 16.71
N VAL A 46 1.15 -7.38 15.50
CA VAL A 46 -0.05 -8.08 15.02
C VAL A 46 0.12 -9.61 15.09
N ARG A 47 1.28 -10.12 14.66
CA ARG A 47 1.56 -11.56 14.69
C ARG A 47 1.59 -12.09 16.12
N TRP A 48 2.26 -11.37 17.03
CA TRP A 48 2.37 -11.78 18.43
C TRP A 48 1.03 -11.71 19.16
N ALA A 49 0.30 -10.60 19.02
CA ALA A 49 -1.02 -10.47 19.64
C ALA A 49 -2.00 -11.55 19.15
N ARG A 50 -1.96 -11.89 17.85
CA ARG A 50 -2.76 -12.99 17.30
C ARG A 50 -2.38 -14.34 17.90
N ALA A 51 -1.08 -14.61 18.07
CA ALA A 51 -0.61 -15.86 18.66
C ALA A 51 -0.98 -15.96 20.16
N ALA A 52 -1.00 -14.85 20.87
CA ALA A 52 -1.38 -14.77 22.28
C ALA A 52 -2.90 -14.77 22.51
N GLY A 53 -3.73 -14.63 21.47
CA GLY A 53 -5.17 -14.47 21.61
C GLY A 53 -5.59 -13.12 22.23
N ASP A 54 -4.69 -12.14 22.28
CA ASP A 54 -4.95 -10.83 22.87
C ASP A 54 -5.63 -9.92 21.85
N GLY A 55 -6.95 -9.78 22.01
CA GLY A 55 -7.79 -8.95 21.15
C GLY A 55 -7.45 -7.45 21.23
N ALA A 56 -7.09 -6.96 22.42
CA ALA A 56 -6.79 -5.55 22.64
C ALA A 56 -5.45 -5.16 22.00
N ALA A 57 -4.41 -5.95 22.25
CA ALA A 57 -3.11 -5.77 21.60
C ALA A 57 -3.21 -5.93 20.07
N LEU A 58 -4.07 -6.84 19.59
CA LEU A 58 -4.29 -7.01 18.16
C LEU A 58 -4.94 -5.79 17.52
N ALA A 59 -5.92 -5.18 18.19
CA ALA A 59 -6.57 -3.96 17.72
C ALA A 59 -5.58 -2.78 17.68
N ALA A 60 -4.79 -2.60 18.75
CA ALA A 60 -3.75 -1.56 18.83
C ALA A 60 -2.72 -1.71 17.71
N ALA A 61 -2.15 -2.91 17.53
CA ALA A 61 -1.15 -3.17 16.49
C ALA A 61 -1.71 -2.97 15.07
N ARG A 62 -2.99 -3.27 14.83
CA ARG A 62 -3.65 -2.97 13.54
C ARG A 62 -3.83 -1.47 13.32
N ALA A 63 -4.13 -0.70 14.36
CA ALA A 63 -4.22 0.75 14.28
C ALA A 63 -2.85 1.36 13.93
N GLU A 64 -1.77 0.88 14.53
CA GLU A 64 -0.40 1.30 14.19
C GLU A 64 -0.02 0.97 12.74
N VAL A 65 -0.39 -0.23 12.25
CA VAL A 65 -0.19 -0.59 10.83
C VAL A 65 -0.93 0.39 9.92
N GLN A 66 -2.17 0.75 10.28
CA GLN A 66 -2.95 1.69 9.49
C GLN A 66 -2.33 3.08 9.51
N ALA A 67 -1.92 3.58 10.67
CA ALA A 67 -1.27 4.89 10.82
C ALA A 67 0.01 4.98 9.99
N ALA A 68 0.91 3.99 10.10
CA ALA A 68 2.14 3.96 9.32
C ALA A 68 1.88 3.93 7.80
N LYS A 69 0.84 3.21 7.34
CA LYS A 69 0.45 3.19 5.93
C LYS A 69 -0.17 4.50 5.44
N VAL A 70 -0.90 5.20 6.29
CA VAL A 70 -1.44 6.53 5.97
C VAL A 70 -0.29 7.52 5.81
N GLU A 71 0.63 7.53 6.76
CA GLU A 71 1.83 8.38 6.72
C GLU A 71 2.76 8.06 5.52
N LEU A 72 2.88 6.77 5.15
CA LEU A 72 3.59 6.38 3.93
C LEU A 72 2.87 6.83 2.65
N GLY A 73 1.61 7.24 2.72
CA GLY A 73 0.78 7.56 1.55
C GLY A 73 0.16 6.33 0.87
N GLU A 74 0.24 5.13 1.45
CA GLU A 74 -0.37 3.90 0.91
C GLU A 74 -1.88 3.81 1.20
N ARG A 75 -2.37 4.61 2.16
CA ARG A 75 -3.76 4.72 2.61
C ARG A 75 -4.12 6.17 2.98
N GLY A 76 -5.41 6.46 3.10
CA GLY A 76 -5.90 7.81 3.41
C GLY A 76 -5.94 8.71 2.18
N ALA A 77 -5.73 10.01 2.38
CA ALA A 77 -5.65 10.98 1.29
C ALA A 77 -4.59 10.58 0.24
N VAL A 78 -4.84 10.93 -1.01
CA VAL A 78 -3.91 10.67 -2.11
C VAL A 78 -2.78 11.70 -2.08
N TRP A 79 -1.60 11.33 -2.57
CA TRP A 79 -0.42 12.22 -2.59
C TRP A 79 -0.27 12.99 -3.91
N TRP A 80 -1.14 12.76 -4.89
CA TRP A 80 -1.16 13.52 -6.15
C TRP A 80 -2.17 14.67 -6.09
N ALA A 81 -1.90 15.73 -6.86
CA ALA A 81 -2.67 16.98 -6.85
C ALA A 81 -3.59 17.17 -8.08
N ASP A 82 -3.61 16.24 -9.02
CA ASP A 82 -4.36 16.37 -10.28
C ASP A 82 -5.86 16.04 -10.16
N GLY A 83 -6.36 15.80 -8.95
CA GLY A 83 -7.77 15.49 -8.70
C GLY A 83 -8.21 14.07 -9.08
N ALA A 84 -7.30 13.19 -9.55
CA ALA A 84 -7.66 11.82 -9.87
C ALA A 84 -8.14 11.04 -8.61
N PRO A 85 -9.14 10.14 -8.73
CA PRO A 85 -9.62 9.37 -7.60
C PRO A 85 -8.65 8.28 -7.17
N ASP A 86 -8.74 7.80 -5.93
CA ASP A 86 -8.00 6.62 -5.51
C ASP A 86 -8.63 5.32 -6.04
N LEU A 87 -7.86 4.57 -6.83
CA LEU A 87 -8.22 3.28 -7.39
C LEU A 87 -7.62 2.09 -6.61
N THR A 88 -7.02 2.31 -5.44
CA THR A 88 -6.47 1.24 -4.60
C THR A 88 -7.51 0.14 -4.34
N ARG A 89 -7.09 -1.12 -4.42
CA ARG A 89 -7.87 -2.37 -4.35
C ARG A 89 -8.80 -2.66 -5.54
N ARG A 90 -8.93 -1.78 -6.54
CA ARG A 90 -9.65 -2.10 -7.79
C ARG A 90 -8.85 -3.06 -8.66
N LEU A 91 -9.55 -3.81 -9.51
CA LEU A 91 -8.90 -4.65 -10.53
C LEU A 91 -8.32 -3.74 -11.62
N ALA A 92 -7.08 -3.96 -12.02
CA ALA A 92 -6.41 -3.13 -13.04
C ALA A 92 -7.22 -3.10 -14.36
N LYS A 93 -7.79 -4.25 -14.76
CA LYS A 93 -8.63 -4.38 -15.97
C LYS A 93 -9.96 -3.61 -15.96
N THR A 94 -10.38 -3.07 -14.82
CA THR A 94 -11.62 -2.27 -14.69
C THR A 94 -11.33 -0.81 -14.37
N THR A 95 -10.15 -0.33 -14.73
CA THR A 95 -9.66 1.02 -14.44
C THR A 95 -9.03 1.62 -15.70
N PRO A 96 -8.67 2.92 -15.70
CA PRO A 96 -7.93 3.52 -16.82
C PRO A 96 -6.61 2.83 -17.17
N TYR A 97 -6.10 1.95 -16.31
CA TYR A 97 -4.90 1.14 -16.57
C TYR A 97 -5.16 -0.18 -17.30
N ALA A 98 -6.39 -0.43 -17.80
CA ALA A 98 -6.77 -1.72 -18.38
C ALA A 98 -5.92 -2.10 -19.60
N ASP A 99 -5.78 -1.20 -20.58
CA ASP A 99 -5.04 -1.48 -21.82
C ASP A 99 -3.54 -1.70 -21.53
N TRP A 100 -2.98 -0.86 -20.65
CA TRP A 100 -1.62 -1.04 -20.16
C TRP A 100 -1.46 -2.40 -19.46
N TRP A 101 -2.40 -2.80 -18.61
CA TRP A 101 -2.33 -4.07 -17.89
C TRP A 101 -2.43 -5.29 -18.83
N ALA A 102 -3.28 -5.21 -19.85
CA ALA A 102 -3.42 -6.25 -20.87
C ALA A 102 -2.12 -6.41 -21.68
N ALA A 103 -1.46 -5.30 -22.04
CA ALA A 103 -0.17 -5.32 -22.75
C ALA A 103 0.95 -5.99 -21.94
N GLN A 104 0.85 -6.03 -20.60
CA GLN A 104 1.80 -6.69 -19.71
C GLN A 104 1.57 -8.21 -19.58
N GLY A 105 0.60 -8.79 -20.32
CA GLY A 105 0.19 -10.19 -20.21
C GLY A 105 -0.76 -10.47 -19.04
N GLY A 106 -1.37 -9.42 -18.47
CA GLY A 106 -2.26 -9.51 -17.32
C GLY A 106 -3.71 -9.80 -17.70
N GLY A 107 -4.11 -11.07 -17.73
CA GLY A 107 -5.52 -11.52 -17.80
C GLY A 107 -6.26 -11.47 -16.46
#